data_AF-A0A3S3NXH9-F1
#
_entry.id   AF-A0A3S3NXH9-F1
#
_cell.length_a   1.000
_cell.length_b   1.000
_cell.length_c   1.000
_cell.angle_alpha   90.00
_cell.angle_beta   90.00
_cell.angle_gamma   90.00
#
_symmetry.space_group_name_H-M   'P 1'
#
loop_
_entity.id
_entity.type
_entity.pdbx_description
1 polymer ?
#
loop_
_entity_poly.entity_id
_entity_poly.type
_entity_poly.pdbx_seq_one_letter_code
_entity_poly.pdbx_strand_id
1 'polypeptide(L)'
;MISINLNTLNNSIDHKTSSFYEGLEEPLDYLIVRRGQYFNISLTCIEKLDLARIILYLDQEFKEKAKYEWNYIIDHDMQNETLIHISIKTNAIKTPIGEWLLRVGYKSLNDTIHWHNDECKIIIIFNPWMEDDPVHIDKLNETALNSYVLDEEGQIFGTTMINNTILLLLV
;
A
#
# COMPACT_ATOMS: atom_id res chain seq x y z
N MET A 1 -9.31 9.26 22.55
CA MET A 1 -9.80 8.72 21.27
C MET A 1 -8.74 9.00 20.23
N ILE A 2 -8.38 8.00 19.45
CA ILE A 2 -7.43 8.12 18.34
C ILE A 2 -8.28 8.02 17.07
N SER A 3 -8.07 8.88 16.10
CA SER A 3 -8.64 8.75 14.75
C SER A 3 -7.51 8.41 13.80
N ILE A 4 -7.74 7.46 12.89
CA ILE A 4 -6.74 7.02 11.91
C ILE A 4 -7.13 7.60 10.55
N ASN A 5 -6.18 8.23 9.87
CA ASN A 5 -6.31 8.64 8.48
C ASN A 5 -5.28 7.86 7.63
N LEU A 6 -5.77 7.13 6.63
CA LEU A 6 -4.92 6.34 5.72
C LEU A 6 -4.25 7.18 4.63
N ASN A 7 -4.50 8.49 4.60
CA ASN A 7 -3.98 9.44 3.61
C ASN A 7 -4.13 8.92 2.17
N THR A 8 -5.30 8.31 1.89
CA THR A 8 -5.56 7.51 0.68
C THR A 8 -5.27 8.27 -0.60
N LEU A 9 -5.65 9.55 -0.69
CA LEU A 9 -5.39 10.35 -1.88
C LEU A 9 -3.89 10.43 -2.21
N ASN A 10 -3.07 10.88 -1.25
CA ASN A 10 -1.63 11.05 -1.44
C ASN A 10 -0.95 9.71 -1.70
N ASN A 11 -1.26 8.69 -0.88
CA ASN A 11 -0.70 7.37 -1.07
C ASN A 11 -1.10 6.78 -2.43
N SER A 12 -2.33 6.99 -2.90
CA SER A 12 -2.77 6.43 -4.18
C SER A 12 -1.98 7.01 -5.37
N ILE A 13 -1.66 8.31 -5.30
CA ILE A 13 -0.85 8.99 -6.32
C ILE A 13 0.58 8.46 -6.28
N ASP A 14 1.21 8.49 -5.11
CA ASP A 14 2.60 8.07 -4.92
C ASP A 14 2.82 6.60 -5.30
N HIS A 15 1.84 5.74 -5.00
CA HIS A 15 1.90 4.31 -5.33
C HIS A 15 1.31 3.97 -6.69
N LYS A 16 0.85 4.93 -7.50
CA LYS A 16 0.24 4.68 -8.82
C LYS A 16 -0.89 3.65 -8.73
N THR A 17 -1.84 3.94 -7.85
CA THR A 17 -3.04 3.13 -7.57
C THR A 17 -4.32 3.98 -7.57
N SER A 18 -4.27 5.25 -7.99
CA SER A 18 -5.42 6.14 -8.01
C SER A 18 -6.59 5.63 -8.86
N SER A 19 -6.32 4.91 -9.96
CA SER A 19 -7.37 4.36 -10.84
C SER A 19 -8.30 3.37 -10.12
N PHE A 20 -7.84 2.67 -9.09
CA PHE A 20 -8.68 1.79 -8.27
C PHE A 20 -9.76 2.53 -7.46
N TYR A 21 -9.65 3.86 -7.35
CA TYR A 21 -10.59 4.70 -6.62
C TYR A 21 -11.48 5.52 -7.56
N GLU A 22 -11.26 5.46 -8.87
CA GLU A 22 -12.04 6.23 -9.85
C GLU A 22 -13.48 5.71 -9.92
N GLY A 23 -14.45 6.64 -9.95
CA GLY A 23 -15.87 6.31 -10.05
C GLY A 23 -16.53 5.82 -8.75
N LEU A 24 -15.84 5.88 -7.61
CA LEU A 24 -16.42 5.53 -6.32
C LEU A 24 -17.08 6.74 -5.67
N GLU A 25 -18.31 6.55 -5.19
CA GLU A 25 -19.11 7.61 -4.53
C GLU A 25 -18.82 7.75 -3.03
N GLU A 26 -18.23 6.74 -2.40
CA GLU A 26 -17.95 6.70 -0.96
C GLU A 26 -16.44 6.54 -0.65
N PRO A 27 -15.96 7.12 0.46
CA PRO A 27 -14.58 6.91 0.89
C PRO A 27 -14.38 5.44 1.27
N LEU A 28 -13.46 4.78 0.57
CA LEU A 28 -13.09 3.40 0.88
C LEU A 28 -12.40 3.31 2.25
N ASP A 29 -12.72 2.25 2.97
CA ASP A 29 -12.14 1.87 4.26
C ASP A 29 -10.79 1.14 4.13
N TYR A 30 -10.24 1.08 2.91
CA TYR A 30 -9.00 0.41 2.60
C TYR A 30 -8.00 1.29 1.85
N LEU A 31 -6.73 0.91 1.93
CA LEU A 31 -5.61 1.52 1.23
C LEU A 31 -4.90 0.50 0.36
N ILE A 32 -4.78 0.76 -0.94
CA ILE A 32 -3.95 0.00 -1.88
C ILE A 32 -2.57 0.66 -2.00
N VAL A 33 -1.51 -0.11 -1.76
CA VAL A 33 -0.11 0.33 -1.84
C VAL A 33 0.75 -0.72 -2.52
N ARG A 34 1.90 -0.30 -3.02
CA ARG A 34 2.91 -1.19 -3.61
C ARG A 34 3.99 -1.52 -2.59
N ARG A 35 4.38 -2.79 -2.47
CA ARG A 35 5.41 -3.23 -1.52
C ARG A 35 6.75 -2.54 -1.75
N GLY A 36 7.60 -2.51 -0.73
CA GLY A 36 8.93 -1.90 -0.86
C GLY A 36 8.95 -0.37 -0.91
N GLN A 37 7.80 0.30 -0.96
CA GLN A 37 7.68 1.76 -0.95
C GLN A 37 7.00 2.22 0.35
N TYR A 38 7.39 3.40 0.85
CA TYR A 38 6.75 3.99 2.03
C TYR A 38 5.33 4.46 1.69
N PHE A 39 4.37 4.12 2.55
CA PHE A 39 3.06 4.77 2.60
C PHE A 39 2.88 5.46 3.95
N ASN A 40 2.06 6.51 3.99
CA ASN A 40 1.90 7.36 5.16
C ASN A 40 0.51 7.23 5.75
N ILE A 41 0.42 7.10 7.07
CA ILE A 41 -0.83 7.26 7.81
C ILE A 41 -0.67 8.37 8.85
N SER A 42 -1.79 8.90 9.33
CA SER A 42 -1.78 9.90 10.39
C SER A 42 -2.72 9.49 11.52
N LEU A 43 -2.28 9.71 12.76
CA LEU A 43 -3.10 9.52 13.95
C LEU A 43 -3.43 10.89 14.54
N THR A 44 -4.72 11.17 14.71
CA THR A 44 -5.18 12.34 15.46
C THR A 44 -5.61 11.90 16.84
N CYS A 45 -4.98 12.45 17.87
CA CYS A 45 -5.21 12.11 19.26
C CYS A 45 -5.92 13.26 19.99
N ILE A 46 -6.61 12.96 21.10
CA ILE A 46 -7.18 14.02 21.96
C ILE A 46 -6.07 14.80 22.67
N GLU A 47 -4.96 14.13 22.98
CA GLU A 47 -3.82 14.69 23.69
C GLU A 47 -2.51 14.16 23.09
N LYS A 48 -1.40 14.82 23.43
CA LYS A 48 -0.07 14.38 23.03
C LYS A 48 0.24 13.01 23.61
N LEU A 49 0.57 12.05 22.76
CA LEU A 49 0.98 10.71 23.16
C LEU A 49 2.51 10.58 23.18
N ASP A 50 3.02 9.74 24.06
CA ASP A 50 4.40 9.25 23.99
C ASP A 50 4.54 8.24 22.85
N LEU A 51 5.31 8.62 21.81
CA LEU A 51 5.50 7.82 20.60
C LEU A 51 6.13 6.45 20.89
N ALA A 52 6.96 6.32 21.93
CA ALA A 52 7.60 5.05 22.29
C ALA A 52 6.61 3.99 22.77
N ARG A 53 5.37 4.40 23.04
CA ARG A 53 4.28 3.55 23.54
C ARG A 53 3.26 3.21 22.47
N ILE A 54 3.40 3.76 21.28
CA ILE A 54 2.57 3.42 20.14
C ILE A 54 3.06 2.08 19.58
N ILE A 55 2.13 1.13 19.50
CA ILE A 55 2.36 -0.20 18.98
C ILE A 55 1.64 -0.31 17.64
N LEU A 56 2.36 -0.68 16.60
CA LEU A 56 1.81 -0.97 15.29
C LEU A 56 1.89 -2.47 15.05
N TYR A 57 0.82 -3.04 14.52
CA TYR A 57 0.77 -4.42 14.07
C TYR A 57 0.27 -4.45 12.63
N LEU A 58 1.10 -4.93 11.71
CA LEU A 58 0.74 -5.13 10.31
C LEU A 58 0.90 -6.61 10.00
N ASP A 59 -0.22 -7.27 9.69
CA ASP A 59 -0.25 -8.72 9.49
C ASP A 59 -1.27 -9.14 8.43
N GLN A 60 -1.13 -10.36 7.92
CA GLN A 60 -2.01 -10.94 6.92
C GLN A 60 -2.74 -12.13 7.55
N GLU A 61 -4.07 -12.13 7.54
CA GLU A 61 -4.94 -13.07 8.28
C GLU A 61 -4.70 -14.57 8.01
N PHE A 62 -3.92 -14.92 6.99
CA PHE A 62 -3.86 -16.29 6.46
C PHE A 62 -2.55 -17.06 6.68
N LYS A 63 -1.60 -16.58 7.51
CA LYS A 63 -0.38 -17.38 7.79
C LYS A 63 -0.02 -17.48 9.26
N GLU A 64 -0.22 -18.68 9.80
CA GLU A 64 0.41 -19.09 11.06
C GLU A 64 1.94 -18.91 10.96
N LYS A 65 2.48 -17.98 11.77
CA LYS A 65 3.91 -17.85 12.14
C LYS A 65 4.86 -17.15 11.15
N ALA A 66 4.40 -16.57 10.04
CA ALA A 66 5.29 -15.77 9.20
C ALA A 66 5.46 -14.36 9.77
N LYS A 67 6.56 -14.11 10.51
CA LYS A 67 6.92 -12.75 10.92
C LYS A 67 7.52 -12.02 9.71
N TYR A 68 6.72 -11.19 9.06
CA TYR A 68 7.19 -10.40 7.92
C TYR A 68 8.04 -9.21 8.38
N GLU A 69 9.04 -8.86 7.57
CA GLU A 69 9.92 -7.72 7.81
C GLU A 69 9.25 -6.45 7.26
N TRP A 70 8.93 -5.54 8.16
CA TRP A 70 8.51 -4.18 7.86
C TRP A 70 9.10 -3.23 8.90
N ASN A 71 9.19 -1.96 8.55
CA ASN A 71 9.63 -0.91 9.45
C ASN A 71 8.69 0.30 9.34
N TYR A 72 8.83 1.20 10.30
CA TYR A 72 8.11 2.46 10.30
C TYR A 72 8.96 3.56 10.91
N ILE A 73 8.66 4.79 10.49
CA ILE A 73 9.15 6.03 11.08
C ILE A 73 7.92 6.70 11.67
N ILE A 74 8.05 7.22 12.89
CA ILE A 74 6.96 7.88 13.61
C ILE A 74 7.47 9.20 14.16
N ASP A 75 6.69 10.27 13.97
CA ASP A 75 6.99 11.59 14.51
C ASP A 75 5.70 12.36 14.77
N HIS A 76 5.77 13.37 15.65
CA HIS A 76 4.70 14.35 15.79
C HIS A 76 4.71 15.32 14.62
N ASP A 77 3.54 15.87 14.31
CA ASP A 77 3.48 17.04 13.45
C ASP A 77 4.17 18.24 14.10
N MET A 78 4.94 18.99 13.30
CA MET A 78 5.73 20.13 13.78
C MET A 78 4.88 21.26 14.36
N GLN A 79 3.61 21.37 13.95
CA GLN A 79 2.70 22.44 14.36
C GLN A 79 1.59 21.93 15.28
N ASN A 80 1.34 20.62 15.31
CA ASN A 80 0.30 20.01 16.10
C ASN A 80 0.76 18.71 16.77
N GLU A 81 1.17 18.77 18.04
CA GLU A 81 1.65 17.60 18.79
C GLU A 81 0.58 16.50 19.03
N THR A 82 -0.69 16.79 18.76
CA THR A 82 -1.78 15.79 18.80
C THR A 82 -1.94 15.03 17.48
N LEU A 83 -1.29 15.50 16.41
CA LEU A 83 -1.19 14.84 15.12
C LEU A 83 0.15 14.09 15.06
N ILE A 84 0.09 12.83 14.67
CA ILE A 84 1.25 11.95 14.56
C ILE A 84 1.30 11.42 13.14
N HIS A 85 2.47 11.52 12.50
CA HIS A 85 2.72 11.00 11.16
C HIS A 85 3.49 9.69 11.27
N ILE A 86 3.04 8.68 10.54
CA ILE A 86 3.67 7.36 10.50
C ILE A 86 3.92 6.98 9.05
N SER A 87 5.18 6.80 8.68
CA SER A 87 5.58 6.27 7.38
C SER A 87 5.94 4.79 7.53
N ILE A 88 5.25 3.90 6.82
CA ILE A 88 5.40 2.44 6.93
C ILE A 88 6.01 1.91 5.63
N LYS A 89 7.01 1.03 5.71
CA LYS A 89 7.62 0.34 4.56
C LYS A 89 7.68 -1.16 4.80
N THR A 90 7.16 -1.92 3.84
CA THR A 90 7.28 -3.38 3.80
C THR A 90 8.47 -3.81 2.96
N ASN A 91 8.97 -5.03 3.16
CA ASN A 91 10.07 -5.58 2.36
C ASN A 91 9.67 -5.74 0.87
N ALA A 92 10.49 -5.24 -0.07
CA ALA A 92 10.20 -5.28 -1.51
C ALA A 92 10.18 -6.70 -2.11
N ILE A 93 10.89 -7.65 -1.49
CA ILE A 93 11.07 -9.02 -1.99
C ILE A 93 10.14 -9.98 -1.26
N LYS A 94 10.21 -9.97 0.08
CA LYS A 94 9.63 -10.99 0.94
C LYS A 94 8.17 -10.76 1.30
N THR A 95 7.65 -9.54 1.15
CA THR A 95 6.27 -9.21 1.53
C THR A 95 5.31 -9.85 0.53
N PRO A 96 4.41 -10.74 1.00
CA PRO A 96 3.34 -11.25 0.16
C PRO A 96 2.40 -10.13 -0.28
N ILE A 97 1.95 -10.25 -1.53
CA ILE A 97 0.83 -9.43 -2.01
C ILE A 97 -0.49 -9.93 -1.41
N GLY A 98 -1.50 -9.06 -1.41
CA GLY A 98 -2.86 -9.35 -0.94
C GLY A 98 -3.30 -8.42 0.17
N GLU A 99 -4.30 -8.87 0.92
CA GLU A 99 -4.90 -8.14 2.02
C GLU A 99 -4.08 -8.27 3.32
N TRP A 100 -3.99 -7.16 4.04
CA TRP A 100 -3.31 -7.00 5.31
C TRP A 100 -4.17 -6.15 6.24
N LEU A 101 -4.04 -6.40 7.53
CA LEU A 101 -4.67 -5.64 8.59
C LEU A 101 -3.62 -4.85 9.34
N LEU A 102 -3.81 -3.54 9.40
CA LEU A 102 -3.05 -2.63 10.25
C LEU A 102 -3.86 -2.35 11.52
N ARG A 103 -3.28 -2.67 12.68
CA ARG A 103 -3.80 -2.33 14.00
C ARG A 103 -2.88 -1.35 14.69
N VAL A 104 -3.49 -0.37 15.34
CA VAL A 104 -2.79 0.63 16.16
C VAL A 104 -3.17 0.41 17.62
N GLY A 105 -2.18 0.27 18.48
CA GLY A 105 -2.35 0.12 19.91
C GLY A 105 -1.53 1.14 20.68
N TYR A 106 -1.92 1.41 21.92
CA TYR A 106 -1.16 2.24 22.85
C TYR A 106 -0.88 1.47 24.14
N LYS A 107 0.40 1.42 24.52
CA LYS A 107 0.87 0.74 25.72
C LYS A 107 0.80 1.65 26.93
N SER A 108 -0.05 1.31 27.90
CA SER A 108 -0.21 2.08 29.13
C SER A 108 0.92 1.82 30.15
N LEU A 109 0.90 2.52 31.29
CA LEU A 109 1.91 2.42 32.37
C LEU A 109 2.00 1.06 33.04
N ASN A 110 0.95 0.25 32.98
CA ASN A 110 0.95 -1.10 33.52
C ASN A 110 1.28 -2.17 32.46
N ASP A 111 1.88 -1.75 31.33
CA ASP A 111 2.18 -2.57 30.17
C ASP A 111 0.98 -3.18 29.41
N THR A 112 -0.26 -2.82 29.77
CA THR A 112 -1.45 -3.23 29.01
C THR A 112 -1.52 -2.47 27.69
N ILE A 113 -1.73 -3.20 26.59
CA ILE A 113 -1.94 -2.61 25.26
C ILE A 113 -3.43 -2.38 25.05
N HIS A 114 -3.79 -1.13 24.81
CA HIS A 114 -5.13 -0.73 24.39
C HIS A 114 -5.15 -0.61 22.88
N TRP A 115 -5.78 -1.58 22.22
CA TRP A 115 -5.97 -1.55 20.78
C TRP A 115 -7.05 -0.55 20.40
N HIS A 116 -6.83 0.16 19.30
CA HIS A 116 -7.89 0.87 18.61
C HIS A 116 -8.90 -0.15 18.05
N ASN A 117 -10.19 0.18 18.11
CA ASN A 117 -11.25 -0.75 17.72
C ASN A 117 -11.31 -0.96 16.20
N ASP A 118 -10.95 0.05 15.41
CA ASP A 118 -10.98 -0.03 13.96
C ASP A 118 -9.67 -0.60 13.44
N GLU A 119 -9.79 -1.66 12.65
CA GLU A 119 -8.70 -2.24 11.87
C GLU A 119 -8.69 -1.57 10.50
N CYS A 120 -7.50 -1.20 10.04
CA CYS A 120 -7.36 -0.62 8.71
C CYS A 120 -6.93 -1.68 7.71
N LYS A 121 -7.72 -1.83 6.64
CA LYS A 121 -7.42 -2.77 5.56
C LYS A 121 -6.39 -2.17 4.61
N ILE A 122 -5.28 -2.87 4.40
CA ILE A 122 -4.21 -2.49 3.50
C ILE A 122 -4.07 -3.58 2.42
N ILE A 123 -4.22 -3.23 1.16
CA ILE A 123 -3.97 -4.14 0.03
C ILE A 123 -2.56 -3.85 -0.49
N ILE A 124 -1.66 -4.81 -0.35
CA ILE A 124 -0.29 -4.70 -0.83
C ILE A 124 -0.17 -5.41 -2.18
N ILE A 125 0.29 -4.71 -3.20
CA ILE A 125 0.53 -5.26 -4.55
C ILE A 125 2.01 -5.18 -4.94
N PHE A 126 2.36 -5.80 -6.06
CA PHE A 126 3.70 -5.74 -6.64
C PHE A 126 4.12 -4.31 -6.98
N ASN A 127 5.43 -4.05 -6.94
CA ASN A 127 6.00 -2.73 -7.23
C ASN A 127 7.02 -2.73 -8.38
N PRO A 128 6.55 -2.62 -9.64
CA PRO A 128 7.45 -2.48 -10.79
C PRO A 128 8.35 -1.23 -10.77
N TRP A 129 8.06 -0.23 -9.94
CA TRP A 129 8.84 1.00 -9.80
C TRP A 129 9.91 0.93 -8.69
N MET A 130 9.97 -0.17 -7.94
CA MET A 130 10.95 -0.36 -6.87
C MET A 130 12.07 -1.29 -7.34
N GLU A 131 13.30 -0.80 -7.41
CA GLU A 131 14.47 -1.58 -7.91
C GLU A 131 14.64 -2.93 -7.21
N ASP A 132 14.40 -2.98 -5.91
CA ASP A 132 14.52 -4.19 -5.10
C ASP A 132 13.37 -5.19 -5.31
N ASP A 133 12.27 -4.81 -5.95
CA ASP A 133 11.14 -5.72 -6.19
C ASP A 133 11.48 -6.67 -7.36
N PRO A 134 11.32 -8.00 -7.22
CA PRO A 134 11.53 -8.96 -8.30
C PRO A 134 10.78 -8.69 -9.62
N VAL A 135 9.72 -7.88 -9.60
CA VAL A 135 8.99 -7.50 -10.83
C VAL A 135 9.50 -6.20 -11.47
N HIS A 136 10.53 -5.57 -10.89
CA HIS A 136 11.19 -4.44 -11.51
C HIS A 136 11.89 -4.85 -12.80
N ILE A 137 11.84 -3.98 -13.80
CA ILE A 137 12.46 -4.24 -15.10
C ILE A 137 13.36 -3.05 -15.44
N ASP A 138 14.66 -3.17 -15.15
CA ASP A 138 15.68 -2.12 -15.32
C ASP A 138 15.68 -1.45 -16.71
N LYS A 139 15.24 -2.19 -17.73
CA LYS A 139 15.23 -1.75 -19.14
C LYS A 139 13.97 -0.97 -19.52
N LEU A 140 12.91 -1.02 -18.72
CA LEU A 140 11.68 -0.29 -18.98
C LEU A 140 11.79 1.10 -18.37
N ASN A 141 11.54 2.12 -19.21
CA ASN A 141 11.33 3.46 -18.71
C ASN A 141 9.90 3.61 -18.13
N GLU A 142 9.63 4.77 -17.53
CA GLU A 142 8.34 5.06 -16.94
C GLU A 142 7.17 4.93 -17.93
N THR A 143 7.33 5.38 -19.18
CA THR A 143 6.31 5.24 -20.23
C THR A 143 5.95 3.79 -20.48
N ALA A 144 6.96 2.91 -20.59
CA ALA A 144 6.73 1.50 -20.84
C ALA A 144 6.10 0.82 -19.61
N LEU A 145 6.54 1.14 -18.39
CA LEU A 145 5.92 0.63 -17.17
C LEU A 145 4.45 1.06 -17.06
N ASN A 146 4.13 2.31 -17.39
CA ASN A 146 2.74 2.76 -17.43
C ASN A 146 1.93 1.92 -18.42
N SER A 147 2.46 1.63 -19.60
CA SER A 147 1.74 0.83 -20.59
C SER A 147 1.54 -0.64 -20.20
N TYR A 148 2.52 -1.26 -19.52
CA TYR A 148 2.38 -2.66 -19.10
C TYR A 148 1.57 -2.86 -17.81
N VAL A 149 1.41 -1.82 -17.00
CA VAL A 149 0.89 -1.95 -15.62
C VAL A 149 -0.36 -1.11 -15.38
N LEU A 150 -0.47 0.07 -15.99
CA LEU A 150 -1.54 1.03 -15.74
C LEU A 150 -2.55 1.11 -16.87
N ASP A 151 -2.15 0.85 -18.12
CA ASP A 151 -3.10 0.82 -19.24
C ASP A 151 -4.09 -0.34 -19.04
N GLU A 152 -5.37 -0.01 -18.95
CA GLU A 152 -6.46 -0.99 -18.79
C GLU A 152 -6.90 -1.58 -20.14
N GLU A 153 -6.47 -0.96 -21.24
CA GLU A 153 -6.76 -1.36 -22.60
C GLU A 153 -5.50 -1.88 -23.30
N GLY A 154 -5.68 -2.85 -24.19
CA GLY A 154 -4.59 -3.43 -24.96
C GLY A 154 -5.07 -3.96 -26.30
N GLN A 155 -4.12 -4.32 -27.15
CA GLN A 155 -4.40 -4.87 -28.48
C GLN A 155 -4.11 -6.36 -28.51
N ILE A 156 -5.07 -7.15 -28.99
CA ILE A 156 -4.89 -8.57 -29.26
C ILE A 156 -4.82 -8.76 -30.77
N PHE A 157 -3.66 -9.18 -31.25
CA PHE A 157 -3.47 -9.48 -32.67
C PHE A 157 -3.94 -10.91 -32.96
N GLY A 158 -5.02 -11.04 -33.72
CA GLY A 158 -5.43 -12.32 -34.29
C GLY A 158 -4.66 -12.58 -35.58
N THR A 159 -4.13 -13.79 -35.76
CA THR A 159 -3.63 -14.22 -37.07
C THR A 159 -4.53 -15.30 -37.64
N THR A 160 -4.76 -15.22 -38.95
CA THR A 160 -5.33 -16.34 -39.69
C THR A 160 -4.39 -16.69 -40.83
N MET A 161 -4.14 -17.99 -41.00
CA MET A 161 -3.32 -18.50 -42.09
C MET A 161 -4.22 -18.72 -43.29
N ILE A 162 -4.05 -17.93 -44.34
CA ILE A 162 -4.71 -18.15 -45.64
C ILE A 162 -3.60 -18.41 -46.67
N ASN A 163 -3.62 -19.57 -47.31
CA ASN A 163 -2.67 -19.94 -48.38
C ASN A 163 -1.20 -19.68 -48.01
N ASN A 164 -0.74 -20.18 -46.85
CA ASN A 164 0.60 -19.97 -46.31
C ASN A 164 1.02 -18.50 -46.06
N THR A 165 0.06 -17.56 -46.02
CA THR A 165 0.29 -16.15 -45.68
C THR A 165 -0.37 -15.82 -44.35
N ILE A 166 0.39 -15.15 -43.46
CA ILE A 166 -0.13 -14.63 -42.19
C ILE A 166 -0.88 -13.32 -42.49
N LEU A 167 -2.18 -13.29 -42.24
CA LEU A 167 -2.95 -12.05 -42.15
C LEU A 167 -3.10 -11.64 -40.69
N LEU A 168 -2.71 -10.40 -40.38
CA LEU A 168 -2.96 -9.75 -39.10
C LEU A 168 -4.36 -9.13 -39.11
N LEU A 169 -5.21 -9.58 -38.20
CA LEU A 169 -6.50 -8.98 -37.89
C LEU A 169 -6.34 -8.18 -36.59
N LEU A 170 -6.65 -6.89 -36.66
CA LEU A 170 -6.89 -6.05 -35.49
C LEU A 170 -8.33 -6.32 -35.01
N VAL A 171 -8.47 -6.79 -33.77
CA VAL A 171 -9.77 -7.01 -33.10
C VAL A 171 -10.01 -5.91 -32.10
#